data_AF-A0A923JBS1-F1
#
_entry.id   AF-A0A923JBS1-F1
#
_cell.length_a   1.000
_cell.length_b   1.000
_cell.length_c   1.000
_cell.angle_alpha   90.00
_cell.angle_beta   90.00
_cell.angle_gamma   90.00
#
_symmetry.space_group_name_H-M   'P 1'
#
loop_
_entity.id
_entity.type
_entity.pdbx_description
1 polymer ?
#
loop_
_entity_poly.entity_id
_entity_poly.type
_entity_poly.pdbx_seq_one_letter_code
_entity_poly.pdbx_strand_id
1 'polypeptide(L)' 'MRPQNTLDWVAFVLLLVGAFAWAAFITDVNVLDVALEPIADVLDDTVFGLIGLAGLYWIARVLGLPPKASR' A
#
# COMPACT_ATOMS: atom_id res chain seq x y z
N MET A 1 -7.30 -9.85 -12.63
CA MET A 1 -8.04 -10.71 -11.68
C MET A 1 -8.94 -9.82 -10.84
N ARG A 2 -10.19 -10.22 -10.56
CA ARG A 2 -11.12 -9.43 -9.73
C ARG A 2 -10.95 -9.79 -8.25
N PRO A 3 -11.12 -8.85 -7.29
CA PRO A 3 -11.17 -9.18 -5.87
C PRO A 3 -12.32 -10.16 -5.56
N GLN A 4 -12.04 -11.20 -4.78
CA GLN A 4 -12.97 -12.28 -4.43
C GLN A 4 -13.23 -12.40 -2.92
N ASN A 5 -12.33 -11.89 -2.07
CA ASN A 5 -12.45 -11.95 -0.62
C ASN A 5 -12.05 -10.61 0.03
N THR A 6 -12.22 -10.50 1.35
CA THR A 6 -11.89 -9.27 2.10
C THR A 6 -10.42 -8.87 1.97
N LEU A 7 -9.48 -9.83 2.01
CA LEU A 7 -8.05 -9.55 1.88
C LEU A 7 -7.72 -8.99 0.49
N ASP A 8 -8.34 -9.52 -0.56
CA ASP A 8 -8.20 -9.01 -1.93
C ASP A 8 -8.66 -7.55 -2.04
N TRP A 9 -9.77 -7.21 -1.37
CA TRP A 9 -10.32 -5.86 -1.36
C TRP A 9 -9.42 -4.90 -0.60
N VAL A 10 -8.90 -5.31 0.55
CA VAL A 10 -7.92 -4.53 1.32
C VAL A 10 -6.67 -4.26 0.48
N ALA A 11 -6.10 -5.31 -0.12
CA ALA A 11 -4.93 -5.18 -0.99
C ALA A 11 -5.22 -4.28 -2.21
N PHE A 12 -6.41 -4.39 -2.81
CA PHE A 12 -6.80 -3.53 -3.92
C PHE A 12 -6.92 -2.05 -3.53
N VAL A 13 -7.57 -1.75 -2.40
CA VAL A 13 -7.70 -0.38 -1.89
C VAL A 13 -6.34 0.20 -1.53
N LEU A 14 -5.46 -0.57 -0.90
CA LEU A 14 -4.09 -0.12 -0.63
C LEU A 14 -3.35 0.28 -1.91
N LEU A 15 -3.46 -0.51 -2.98
CA LEU A 15 -2.86 -0.14 -4.27
C LEU A 15 -3.46 1.13 -4.88
N LEU A 16 -4.77 1.34 -4.74
CA LEU A 16 -5.41 2.60 -5.17
C LEU A 16 -4.87 3.78 -4.37
N VAL A 17 -4.82 3.66 -3.04
CA VAL A 17 -4.25 4.68 -2.15
C VAL A 17 -2.81 4.98 -2.55
N GLY A 18 -1.99 3.96 -2.77
CA GLY A 18 -0.60 4.14 -3.21
C GLY A 18 -0.49 4.89 -4.54
N ALA A 19 -1.35 4.57 -5.52
CA ALA A 19 -1.35 5.27 -6.80
C ALA A 19 -1.70 6.76 -6.67
N PHE A 20 -2.66 7.11 -5.81
CA PHE A 20 -3.03 8.50 -5.54
C PHE A 20 -2.01 9.23 -4.65
N ALA A 21 -1.43 8.54 -3.67
CA ALA A 21 -0.38 9.09 -2.82
C ALA A 21 0.84 9.47 -3.66
N TRP A 22 1.25 8.63 -4.61
CA TRP A 22 2.37 8.94 -5.50
C TRP A 22 2.13 10.22 -6.31
N ALA A 23 0.89 10.49 -6.74
CA ALA A 23 0.54 11.74 -7.42
C ALA A 23 0.64 12.97 -6.50
N ALA A 24 0.36 12.83 -5.20
CA ALA A 24 0.50 13.90 -4.21
C ALA A 24 1.98 14.23 -3.90
N PHE A 25 2.83 13.20 -3.78
CA PHE A 25 4.27 13.36 -3.52
C PHE A 25 5.01 14.17 -4.60
N ILE A 26 4.59 14.11 -5.87
CA ILE A 26 5.19 14.91 -6.95
C ILE A 26 4.98 16.42 -6.72
N THR A 27 3.92 16.79 -6.00
CA THR A 27 3.51 18.18 -5.79
C THR A 27 3.92 18.74 -4.43
N ASP A 28 4.58 17.95 -3.59
CA ASP A 28 4.81 18.34 -2.19
C ASP A 28 6.04 19.24 -2.03
N VAL A 29 5.78 20.49 -1.68
CA VAL A 29 6.74 21.55 -1.35
C VAL A 29 6.12 22.39 -0.25
N ASN A 30 6.05 21.87 0.98
CA ASN A 30 5.44 22.63 2.07
C ASN A 30 6.21 22.59 3.39
N VAL A 31 6.29 23.74 4.06
CA VAL A 31 7.10 23.97 5.27
C VAL A 31 6.47 23.35 6.54
N LEU A 32 5.18 22.99 6.49
CA LEU A 32 4.52 22.24 7.57
C LEU A 32 5.01 20.79 7.70
N ASP A 33 5.63 20.21 6.67
CA ASP A 33 6.19 18.85 6.73
C ASP A 33 7.28 18.72 7.79
N VAL A 34 8.17 19.71 7.88
CA VAL A 34 9.33 19.67 8.80
C VAL A 34 8.91 19.58 10.27
N ALA A 35 7.73 20.10 10.62
CA ALA A 35 7.22 20.05 11.99
C ALA A 35 6.55 18.71 12.35
N LEU A 36 6.04 17.99 11.35
CA LEU A 36 5.32 16.72 11.51
C LEU A 36 6.14 15.50 11.07
N GLU A 37 7.29 15.73 10.44
CA GLU A 37 8.26 14.78 9.90
C GLU A 37 8.45 13.53 10.77
N PRO A 38 8.68 13.61 12.10
CA PRO A 38 8.98 12.41 12.90
C PRO A 38 7.82 11.41 12.99
N ILE A 39 6.58 11.90 12.92
CA ILE A 39 5.38 11.05 12.98
C ILE A 39 4.97 10.66 11.56
N ALA A 40 5.07 11.61 10.62
CA ALA A 40 4.79 11.39 9.22
C ALA A 40 5.67 10.29 8.64
N ASP A 41 6.99 10.32 8.89
CA ASP A 41 7.95 9.31 8.41
C ASP A 41 7.57 7.89 8.82
N VAL A 42 7.24 7.67 10.10
CA VAL A 42 6.87 6.33 10.60
C VAL A 42 5.55 5.85 10.00
N LEU A 43 4.59 6.76 9.84
CA LEU A 43 3.29 6.45 9.24
C LEU A 43 3.46 6.14 7.75
N ASP A 44 4.24 6.94 7.05
CA ASP A 44 4.53 6.78 5.63
C ASP A 44 5.26 5.46 5.38
N ASP A 45 6.33 5.15 6.11
CA ASP A 45 7.05 3.88 6.00
C ASP A 45 6.12 2.68 6.21
N THR A 46 5.23 2.77 7.20
CA THR A 46 4.25 1.71 7.49
C THR A 46 3.25 1.55 6.34
N VAL A 47 2.66 2.65 5.88
CA VAL A 47 1.64 2.64 4.82
C VAL A 47 2.26 2.20 3.49
N PHE A 48 3.43 2.71 3.13
CA PHE A 48 4.16 2.30 1.93
C PHE A 48 4.61 0.83 2.01
N GLY A 49 5.04 0.36 3.17
CA GLY A 49 5.32 -1.05 3.40
C GLY A 49 4.09 -1.93 3.13
N LEU A 50 2.91 -1.53 3.64
CA LEU A 50 1.65 -2.25 3.41
C LEU A 50 1.23 -2.21 1.93
N ILE A 51 1.42 -1.09 1.24
CA ILE A 51 1.16 -0.96 -0.21
C ILE A 51 2.09 -1.88 -1.00
N GLY A 52 3.39 -1.91 -0.65
CA GLY A 52 4.36 -2.80 -1.27
C GLY A 52 4.01 -4.27 -1.08
N LEU A 53 3.63 -4.67 0.13
CA LEU A 53 3.15 -6.02 0.43
C LEU A 53 1.86 -6.35 -0.33
N ALA A 54 0.93 -5.40 -0.47
CA ALA A 54 -0.28 -5.58 -1.28
C ALA A 54 0.06 -5.80 -2.76
N GLY A 55 1.06 -5.10 -3.31
CA GLY A 55 1.56 -5.33 -4.67
C GLY A 55 2.14 -6.74 -4.84
N LEU A 56 3.01 -7.16 -3.92
CA LEU A 56 3.59 -8.50 -3.91
C LEU A 56 2.52 -9.59 -3.78
N TYR A 57 1.51 -9.36 -2.95
CA TYR A 57 0.35 -10.23 -2.81
C TYR A 57 -0.39 -10.42 -4.13
N TRP A 58 -0.65 -9.33 -4.87
CA TRP A 58 -1.29 -9.40 -6.18
C TRP A 58 -0.44 -10.13 -7.22
N ILE A 59 0.88 -9.90 -7.23
CA ILE A 59 1.80 -10.65 -8.09
C ILE A 59 1.73 -12.15 -7.78
N ALA A 60 1.81 -12.53 -6.50
CA ALA A 60 1.72 -13.92 -6.08
C ALA A 60 0.40 -14.58 -6.52
N ARG A 61 -0.72 -13.85 -6.42
CA ARG A 61 -2.02 -14.32 -6.93
C ARG A 61 -2.05 -14.51 -8.43
N VAL A 62 -1.49 -13.58 -9.20
CA VAL A 62 -1.40 -13.68 -10.67
C VAL A 62 -0.59 -14.90 -11.07
N LEU A 63 0.46 -15.22 -10.33
CA LEU A 63 1.28 -16.43 -10.51
C LEU A 63 0.62 -17.72 -9.99
N GLY A 64 -0.58 -17.64 -9.42
CA GLY A 64 -1.32 -18.80 -8.92
C GLY A 64 -0.73 -19.40 -7.64
N LEU A 65 0.08 -18.65 -6.88
CA LEU A 65 0.58 -19.08 -5.58
C LEU A 65 -0.57 -19.00 -4.56
N PRO A 66 -1.10 -20.13 -4.06
CA PRO A 66 -2.18 -20.09 -3.09
C PRO A 66 -1.66 -19.46 -1.79
N PRO A 67 -2.47 -18.64 -1.09
CA PRO A 67 -2.18 -18.27 0.28
C PRO A 67 -2.03 -19.58 1.07
N LYS A 68 -0.89 -19.76 1.75
CA LYS A 68 -0.65 -20.95 2.56
C LYS A 68 -1.80 -21.04 3.58
N ALA A 69 -2.67 -22.02 3.42
CA ALA A 69 -3.79 -22.23 4.34
C ALA A 69 -3.21 -22.48 5.74
N SER A 70 -3.37 -21.52 6.64
CA SER A 70 -3.19 -21.76 8.06
C SER A 70 -4.34 -22.66 8.49
N ARG A 71 -4.06 -23.96 8.59
CA ARG A 71 -4.89 -24.92 9.31
C ARG A 71 -4.81 -24.65 10.81
#